data_AF-A0A2V8M273-F1
#
_entry.id   AF-A0A2V8M273-F1
#
_cell.length_a   1.000
_cell.length_b   1.000
_cell.length_c   1.000
_cell.angle_alpha   90.00
_cell.angle_beta   90.00
_cell.angle_gamma   90.00
#
_symmetry.space_group_name_H-M   'P 1'
#
loop_
_entity.id
_entity.type
_entity.pdbx_description
1 polymer ?
#
loop_
_entity_poly.entity_id
_entity_poly.type
_entity_poly.pdbx_seq_one_letter_code
_entity_poly.pdbx_strand_id
1 'polypeptide(L)' 'SMTPKERRNDKIINGSRRKRIARGSGTSVQQVNQLLKQYAQTRKMMKGMKNSFFGKRMMKGMKLPQMPF' A
#
# COMPACT_ATOMS: atom_id res chain seq x y z
N SER A 1 -2.83 -21.31 -0.27
CA SER A 1 -2.26 -19.98 0.09
C SER A 1 -2.07 -19.11 -1.16
N MET A 2 -1.82 -17.80 -1.02
CA MET A 2 -1.89 -16.80 -2.11
C MET A 2 -0.92 -17.03 -3.29
N THR A 3 -1.38 -16.78 -4.51
CA THR A 3 -0.57 -16.76 -5.74
C THR A 3 0.24 -15.46 -5.88
N PRO A 4 1.32 -15.43 -6.68
CA PRO A 4 2.08 -14.20 -6.93
C PRO A 4 1.25 -13.06 -7.53
N LYS A 5 0.26 -13.39 -8.38
CA LYS A 5 -0.66 -12.40 -8.98
C LYS A 5 -1.52 -11.73 -7.91
N GLU A 6 -2.02 -12.49 -6.96
CA GLU A 6 -2.83 -11.99 -5.84
C GLU A 6 -2.00 -11.16 -4.85
N ARG A 7 -0.74 -11.55 -4.59
CA ARG A 7 0.17 -10.77 -3.73
C ARG A 7 0.49 -9.38 -4.30
N ARG A 8 0.62 -9.27 -5.63
CA ARG A 8 0.86 -7.97 -6.29
C ARG A 8 -0.40 -7.10 -6.36
N ASN A 9 -1.56 -7.73 -6.53
CA ASN A 9 -2.82 -7.04 -6.69
C ASN A 9 -3.89 -7.58 -5.74
N ASP A 10 -4.06 -6.89 -4.61
CA ASP A 10 -5.06 -7.15 -3.58
C ASP A 10 -6.50 -7.02 -4.10
N LYS A 11 -6.74 -6.20 -5.15
CA LYS A 11 -8.09 -5.97 -5.69
C LYS A 11 -8.71 -7.20 -6.35
N ILE A 12 -7.91 -8.16 -6.80
CA ILE A 12 -8.44 -9.37 -7.45
C ILE A 12 -8.89 -10.43 -6.44
N ILE A 13 -8.64 -10.22 -5.14
CA ILE A 13 -8.91 -11.19 -4.08
C ILE A 13 -10.39 -11.13 -3.67
N ASN A 14 -11.23 -11.87 -4.40
CA ASN A 14 -12.66 -12.03 -4.11
C ASN A 14 -12.93 -13.06 -2.99
N GLY A 15 -14.21 -13.29 -2.65
CA GLY A 15 -14.60 -14.20 -1.57
C GLY A 15 -14.16 -15.66 -1.77
N SER A 16 -14.20 -16.18 -3.00
CA SER A 16 -13.74 -17.53 -3.33
C SER A 16 -12.22 -17.67 -3.11
N ARG A 17 -11.45 -16.68 -3.57
CA ARG A 17 -9.99 -16.65 -3.35
C ARG A 17 -9.66 -16.56 -1.86
N ARG A 18 -10.39 -15.77 -1.07
CA ARG A 18 -10.22 -15.69 0.39
C ARG A 18 -10.43 -17.04 1.07
N LYS A 19 -11.48 -17.78 0.71
CA LYS A 19 -11.70 -19.15 1.21
C LYS A 19 -10.55 -20.10 0.85
N ARG A 20 -10.06 -20.05 -0.39
CA ARG A 20 -8.91 -20.86 -0.83
C ARG A 20 -7.62 -20.50 -0.11
N ILE A 21 -7.39 -19.21 0.14
CA ILE A 21 -6.22 -18.72 0.88
C ILE A 21 -6.31 -19.25 2.30
N ALA A 22 -7.41 -18.97 3.00
CA ALA A 22 -7.70 -19.43 4.36
C ALA A 22 -7.48 -20.94 4.52
N ARG A 23 -8.11 -21.75 3.66
CA ARG A 23 -7.93 -23.21 3.67
C ARG A 23 -6.48 -23.63 3.45
N GLY A 24 -5.78 -23.01 2.49
CA GLY A 24 -4.40 -23.39 2.19
C GLY A 24 -3.37 -22.89 3.20
N SER A 25 -3.68 -21.86 3.99
CA SER A 25 -2.81 -21.34 5.04
C SER A 25 -3.15 -21.82 6.44
N GLY A 26 -4.21 -22.63 6.60
CA GLY A 26 -4.69 -23.06 7.92
C GLY A 26 -5.25 -21.93 8.77
N THR A 27 -5.74 -20.84 8.15
CA THR A 27 -6.26 -19.65 8.84
C THR A 27 -7.74 -19.45 8.53
N SER A 28 -8.42 -18.57 9.27
CA SER A 28 -9.81 -18.21 9.00
C SER A 28 -9.95 -17.17 7.88
N VAL A 29 -11.13 -17.09 7.27
CA VAL A 29 -11.44 -16.06 6.26
C VAL A 29 -11.38 -14.65 6.87
N GLN A 30 -11.74 -14.53 8.15
CA GLN A 30 -11.71 -13.29 8.93
C GLN A 30 -10.27 -12.80 9.10
N GLN A 31 -9.33 -13.68 9.42
CA GLN A 31 -7.91 -13.35 9.51
C GLN A 31 -7.36 -12.88 8.16
N VAL A 32 -7.76 -13.53 7.06
CA VAL A 32 -7.38 -13.10 5.70
C VAL A 32 -7.94 -11.70 5.39
N ASN A 33 -9.19 -11.40 5.79
CA ASN A 33 -9.77 -10.07 5.61
C ASN A 33 -9.00 -9.00 6.40
N GLN A 34 -8.62 -9.31 7.64
CA GLN A 34 -7.88 -8.38 8.48
C GLN A 34 -6.51 -8.07 7.89
N LEU A 35 -5.81 -9.09 7.40
CA LEU A 35 -4.52 -8.94 6.72
C LEU A 35 -4.63 -8.04 5.49
N LEU A 36 -5.66 -8.24 4.65
CA LEU A 36 -5.87 -7.42 3.46
C LEU A 36 -6.15 -5.95 3.80
N LYS A 37 -6.93 -5.69 4.86
CA LYS A 37 -7.18 -4.32 5.35
C LYS A 37 -5.91 -3.64 5.82
N GLN A 38 -5.12 -4.33 6.65
CA GLN A 38 -3.84 -3.81 7.16
C GLN A 38 -2.88 -3.50 6.00
N TYR A 39 -2.76 -4.42 5.04
CA TYR A 39 -1.94 -4.21 3.85
C TYR A 39 -2.40 -2.99 3.04
N ALA A 40 -3.70 -2.82 2.81
CA ALA A 40 -4.24 -1.68 2.08
C ALA A 40 -3.95 -0.34 2.80
N GLN A 41 -4.04 -0.31 4.14
CA GLN A 41 -3.71 0.85 4.95
C GLN A 41 -2.22 1.19 4.87
N THR A 42 -1.32 0.22 5.06
CA THR A 42 0.13 0.43 4.95
C THR A 42 0.52 0.87 3.55
N ARG A 43 -0.07 0.28 2.50
CA ARG A 43 0.14 0.70 1.11
C ARG A 43 -0.32 2.15 0.89
N LYS A 44 -1.46 2.56 1.44
CA LYS A 44 -1.95 3.95 1.35
C LYS A 44 -0.98 4.91 2.04
N MET A 45 -0.49 4.56 3.23
CA MET A 45 0.51 5.34 3.96
C MET A 45 1.82 5.48 3.17
N MET A 46 2.36 4.37 2.63
CA MET A 46 3.58 4.40 1.81
C MET A 46 3.42 5.26 0.55
N LYS A 47 2.27 5.20 -0.11
CA LYS A 47 1.97 6.07 -1.27
C LYS A 47 1.86 7.54 -0.86
N GLY A 48 1.17 7.85 0.24
CA GLY A 48 1.06 9.21 0.77
C GLY A 48 2.43 9.78 1.17
N MET A 49 3.30 8.96 1.76
CA MET A 49 4.64 9.35 2.15
C MET A 49 5.55 9.57 0.93
N LYS A 50 5.46 8.74 -0.12
CA LYS A 50 6.15 8.98 -1.40
C LYS A 50 5.76 10.34 -2.00
N ASN A 51 4.47 10.66 -2.00
CA ASN A 51 3.97 11.92 -2.54
C ASN A 51 4.40 13.13 -1.68
N SER A 52 4.40 12.98 -0.35
CA SER A 52 4.79 14.06 0.57
C SER A 52 6.31 14.28 0.61
N PHE A 53 7.11 13.22 0.52
CA PHE A 53 8.58 13.31 0.46
C PHE A 53 9.07 13.90 -0.88
N PHE A 54 8.39 13.58 -1.98
CA PHE A 54 8.68 14.18 -3.30
C PHE A 54 8.25 15.65 -3.38
N GLY A 55 7.08 16.00 -2.81
CA GLY A 55 6.60 17.38 -2.75
C GLY A 55 7.44 18.31 -1.87
N LYS A 56 7.95 17.81 -0.73
CA LYS A 56 8.73 18.63 0.22
C LYS A 56 10.18 18.87 -0.21
N ARG A 57 10.77 17.97 -1.04
CA ARG A 57 12.09 18.17 -1.64
C ARG A 57 12.08 19.09 -2.86
N MET A 58 10.99 19.12 -3.65
CA MET A 58 10.85 20.10 -4.73
C MET A 58 10.56 21.52 -4.22
N MET A 59 9.80 21.70 -3.13
CA MET A 59 9.55 23.03 -2.55
C MET A 59 10.76 23.67 -1.85
N LYS A 60 11.77 22.90 -1.43
CA LYS A 60 12.99 23.46 -0.82
C LYS A 60 14.01 23.96 -1.87
N GLY A 61 13.80 23.66 -3.16
CA GLY A 61 14.64 24.11 -4.28
C GLY A 61 14.11 25.36 -5.01
N MET A 62 12.89 25.82 -4.72
CA MET A 62 12.31 27.04 -5.32
C MET A 62 12.21 28.17 -4.29
N LYS A 63 13.37 28.66 -3.83
CA LYS A 63 13.50 30.04 -3.31
C LYS A 63 14.83 30.60 -3.78
N LEU A 64 14.80 31.35 -4.87
CA LEU A 64 15.85 32.32 -5.20
C LEU A 64 15.21 33.70 -5.36
N PRO A 65 15.13 34.50 -4.29
CA PRO A 65 15.19 35.93 -4.43
C PRO A 65 16.67 36.35 -4.49
N GLN A 66 17.11 36.94 -5.59
CA GLN A 66 18.39 37.65 -5.65
C GLN A 66 18.38 38.79 -4.63
N MET A 67 19.46 38.93 -3.86
CA MET A 67 19.68 40.08 -2.99
C MET A 67 20.49 41.15 -3.74
N PRO A 68 20.05 42.40 -3.78
CA PRO A 68 20.93 43.50 -4.16
C PRO A 68 21.74 44.00 -2.94
N PHE A 69 22.93 44.52 -3.24
CA PHE A 69 23.91 45.15 -2.35
C PHE A 69 23.38 46.44 -1.71
#